data_AF-A0A7W0SGX8-F1
#
_entry.id   AF-A0A7W0SGX8-F1
#
_cell.length_a   1.000
_cell.length_b   1.000
_cell.length_c   1.000
_cell.angle_alpha   90.00
_cell.angle_beta   90.00
_cell.angle_gamma   90.00
#
_symmetry.space_group_name_H-M   'P 1'
#
loop_
_entity.id
_entity.type
_entity.pdbx_description
1 polymer ?
#
loop_
_entity_poly.entity_id
_entity_poly.type
_entity_poly.pdbx_seq_one_letter_code
_entity_poly.pdbx_strand_id
1 'polypeptide(L)'
;TPFNPHGSAPQELVFMVEWGMAPLEALRAATANGAELLRLPDVGTIEAGKRADLVLLDGDPSEDPRTVLGRKRVWQAGRPV
;
A
#
# COMPACT_ATOMS: atom_id res chain seq x y z
N THR A 1 4.49 -17.76 4.94
CA THR A 1 4.01 -18.91 4.13
C THR A 1 5.15 -19.40 3.25
N PRO A 2 5.26 -20.69 2.93
CA PRO A 2 6.24 -21.14 1.93
C PRO A 2 5.94 -20.41 0.61
N PHE A 3 6.97 -19.95 -0.09
CA PHE A 3 6.89 -19.14 -1.34
C PHE A 3 6.43 -17.68 -1.19
N ASN A 4 6.31 -17.13 0.01
CA ASN A 4 6.13 -15.69 0.23
C ASN A 4 7.31 -15.13 1.05
N PRO A 5 8.45 -14.81 0.40
CA PRO A 5 9.59 -14.23 1.09
C PRO A 5 9.25 -12.87 1.72
N HIS A 6 9.92 -12.50 2.80
CA HIS A 6 9.75 -11.16 3.36
C HIS A 6 10.13 -10.11 2.31
N GLY A 7 9.28 -9.09 2.17
CA GLY A 7 9.43 -8.02 1.17
C GLY A 7 8.62 -8.21 -0.12
N SER A 8 8.07 -9.40 -0.41
CA SER A 8 7.23 -9.62 -1.60
C SER A 8 5.76 -9.22 -1.42
N ALA A 9 5.35 -8.69 -0.26
CA ALA A 9 3.96 -8.30 -0.01
C ALA A 9 3.34 -7.39 -1.09
N PRO A 10 4.05 -6.42 -1.70
CA PRO A 10 3.48 -5.59 -2.76
C PRO A 10 3.07 -6.37 -4.02
N GLN A 11 3.61 -7.58 -4.24
CA GLN A 11 3.23 -8.44 -5.35
C GLN A 11 1.75 -8.86 -5.29
N GLU A 12 1.21 -9.00 -4.07
CA GLU A 12 -0.19 -9.39 -3.89
C GLU A 12 -1.14 -8.35 -4.47
N LEU A 13 -0.80 -7.06 -4.36
CA LEU A 13 -1.61 -5.99 -4.95
C LEU A 13 -1.72 -6.13 -6.48
N VAL A 14 -0.63 -6.53 -7.14
CA VAL A 14 -0.63 -6.81 -8.59
C VAL A 14 -1.53 -8.01 -8.90
N PHE A 15 -1.43 -9.09 -8.12
CA PHE A 15 -2.29 -10.26 -8.31
C PHE A 15 -3.77 -9.94 -8.10
N MET A 16 -4.11 -9.11 -7.11
CA MET A 16 -5.49 -8.67 -6.89
C MET A 16 -6.07 -8.01 -8.14
N VAL A 17 -5.30 -7.15 -8.81
CA VAL A 17 -5.72 -6.50 -10.05
C VAL A 17 -5.79 -7.48 -11.22
N GLU A 18 -4.78 -8.35 -11.38
CA GLU A 18 -4.78 -9.39 -12.42
C GLU A 18 -5.98 -10.34 -12.31
N TRP A 19 -6.49 -10.55 -11.10
CA TRP A 19 -7.64 -11.39 -10.81
C TRP A 19 -8.97 -10.63 -10.76
N GLY A 20 -8.99 -9.37 -11.20
CA GLY A 20 -10.21 -8.63 -11.53
C GLY A 20 -10.61 -7.52 -10.56
N MET A 21 -9.81 -7.21 -9.55
CA MET A 21 -10.05 -6.04 -8.68
C MET A 21 -9.64 -4.73 -9.40
N ALA A 22 -10.40 -3.65 -9.22
CA ALA A 22 -9.96 -2.36 -9.74
C ALA A 22 -8.69 -1.88 -9.02
N PRO A 23 -7.74 -1.19 -9.69
CA PRO A 23 -6.48 -0.75 -9.06
C PRO A 23 -6.67 0.07 -7.78
N LEU A 24 -7.60 1.01 -7.78
CA LEU A 24 -7.92 1.81 -6.59
C LEU A 24 -8.54 1.00 -5.46
N GLU A 25 -9.30 -0.06 -5.76
CA GLU A 25 -9.83 -0.96 -4.75
C GLU A 25 -8.71 -1.80 -4.11
N ALA A 26 -7.75 -2.27 -4.91
CA ALA A 26 -6.59 -3.01 -4.41
C ALA A 26 -5.69 -2.13 -3.51
N LEU A 27 -5.51 -0.86 -3.88
CA LEU A 27 -4.82 0.12 -3.03
C LEU A 27 -5.56 0.38 -1.72
N ARG A 28 -6.90 0.50 -1.75
CA ARG A 28 -7.72 0.66 -0.54
C ARG A 28 -7.62 -0.56 0.36
N ALA A 29 -7.67 -1.77 -0.22
CA ALA A 29 -7.49 -3.02 0.50
C ALA A 29 -6.15 -3.05 1.27
N ALA A 30 -5.07 -2.59 0.62
CA ALA A 30 -3.73 -2.51 1.21
C ALA A 30 -3.53 -1.34 2.20
N THR A 31 -4.50 -0.43 2.35
CA THR A 31 -4.38 0.79 3.16
C THR A 31 -5.56 0.97 4.11
N ALA A 32 -6.61 1.69 3.72
CA ALA A 32 -7.74 2.05 4.56
C ALA A 32 -8.46 0.83 5.14
N ASN A 33 -8.72 -0.19 4.32
CA ASN A 33 -9.40 -1.41 4.78
C ASN A 33 -8.53 -2.21 5.77
N GLY A 34 -7.21 -2.26 5.54
CA GLY A 34 -6.27 -2.88 6.48
C GLY A 34 -6.24 -2.17 7.82
N ALA A 35 -6.21 -0.83 7.81
CA ALA A 35 -6.29 -0.02 9.01
C ALA A 35 -7.61 -0.21 9.77
N GLU A 36 -8.73 -0.25 9.05
CA GLU A 36 -10.06 -0.53 9.63
C GLU A 36 -10.12 -1.92 10.27
N LEU A 37 -9.68 -2.97 9.55
CA LEU A 37 -9.65 -4.34 10.05
C LEU A 37 -8.84 -4.47 11.34
N LEU A 38 -7.70 -3.77 11.42
CA LEU A 38 -6.82 -3.76 12.57
C LEU A 38 -7.24 -2.76 13.67
N ARG A 39 -8.31 -1.99 13.46
CA ARG A 39 -8.80 -0.92 14.36
C ARG A 39 -7.73 0.13 14.68
N LEU A 40 -6.99 0.54 13.64
CA LEU A 40 -5.97 1.57 13.72
C LEU A 40 -6.54 2.88 13.14
N PRO A 41 -7.05 3.81 13.98
CA PRO A 41 -7.81 4.97 13.50
C PRO A 41 -6.95 6.04 12.83
N ASP A 42 -5.63 5.98 13.03
CA ASP A 42 -4.69 7.05 12.71
C ASP A 42 -3.74 6.72 11.53
N VAL A 43 -4.02 5.66 10.77
CA VAL A 43 -3.26 5.25 9.56
C VAL A 43 -4.19 4.80 8.44
N GLY A 44 -3.63 4.50 7.26
CA GLY A 44 -4.35 3.92 6.12
C GLY A 44 -4.97 4.94 5.16
N THR A 45 -5.03 6.23 5.52
CA THR A 45 -5.39 7.33 4.61
C THR A 45 -4.54 8.56 4.88
N ILE A 46 -4.47 9.45 3.88
CA ILE A 46 -3.75 10.73 4.00
C ILE A 46 -4.75 11.81 4.40
N GLU A 47 -4.80 12.11 5.69
CA GLU A 47 -5.70 13.10 6.28
C GLU A 47 -4.98 13.86 7.41
N ALA A 48 -5.38 15.10 7.65
CA ALA A 48 -4.82 15.90 8.74
C ALA A 48 -5.06 15.22 10.10
N GLY A 49 -4.01 15.16 10.93
CA GLY A 49 -4.06 14.54 12.25
C GLY A 49 -3.74 13.04 12.28
N LYS A 50 -3.64 12.36 11.12
CA LYS A 50 -3.18 10.97 11.03
C LYS A 50 -1.65 10.86 11.07
N ARG A 51 -1.13 9.69 11.45
CA ARG A 51 0.31 9.39 11.44
C ARG A 51 0.86 9.52 10.01
N ALA A 52 2.04 10.11 9.90
CA ALA A 52 2.75 10.26 8.63
C ALA A 52 3.47 8.97 8.22
N ASP A 53 2.70 7.91 8.00
CA ASP A 53 3.11 6.64 7.39
C ASP A 53 2.84 6.72 5.89
N LEU A 54 3.87 7.03 5.11
CA LEU A 54 3.74 7.39 3.69
C LEU A 54 4.66 6.54 2.83
N VAL A 55 4.16 6.18 1.65
CA VAL A 55 4.95 5.57 0.58
C VAL A 55 4.83 6.45 -0.65
N LEU A 56 5.97 6.91 -1.16
CA LEU A 56 6.05 7.65 -2.41
C LEU A 56 6.59 6.74 -3.51
N LEU A 57 5.81 6.60 -4.57
CA LEU A 57 6.10 5.77 -5.74
C LEU A 57 6.58 6.62 -6.91
N ASP A 58 7.29 5.99 -7.84
CA ASP A 58 7.66 6.58 -9.13
C ASP A 58 6.66 6.07 -10.20
N GLY A 59 5.55 6.80 -10.34
CA GLY A 59 4.42 6.44 -11.20
C GLY A 59 3.08 6.46 -10.48
N ASP A 60 2.00 6.26 -11.25
CA ASP A 60 0.63 6.25 -10.75
C ASP A 60 0.11 4.81 -10.59
N PRO A 61 -0.12 4.33 -9.35
CA PRO A 61 -0.61 2.97 -9.09
C PRO A 61 -2.08 2.76 -9.44
N SER A 62 -2.85 3.82 -9.72
CA SER A 62 -4.22 3.70 -10.21
C SER A 62 -4.29 3.36 -11.70
N GLU A 63 -3.23 3.69 -12.45
CA GLU A 63 -3.08 3.40 -13.88
C GLU A 63 -2.25 2.13 -14.11
N ASP A 64 -1.15 1.94 -13.36
CA ASP A 64 -0.33 0.72 -13.41
C ASP A 64 -0.02 0.20 -12.00
N PRO A 65 -0.66 -0.90 -11.56
CA PRO A 65 -0.44 -1.45 -10.21
C PRO A 65 1.00 -1.93 -9.99
N ARG A 66 1.79 -2.20 -11.05
CA ARG A 66 3.18 -2.66 -10.93
C ARG A 66 4.12 -1.58 -10.40
N THR A 67 3.70 -0.32 -10.39
CA THR A 67 4.44 0.80 -9.78
C THR A 67 4.81 0.53 -8.32
N VAL A 68 4.00 -0.22 -7.57
CA VAL A 68 4.27 -0.59 -6.16
C VAL A 68 5.49 -1.51 -5.99
N LEU A 69 5.89 -2.21 -7.06
CA LEU A 69 7.07 -3.08 -7.10
C LEU A 69 8.36 -2.29 -7.32
N GLY A 70 8.24 -1.07 -7.84
CA GLY A 70 9.36 -0.23 -8.24
C GLY A 70 10.08 0.47 -7.09
N ARG A 71 10.85 1.48 -7.47
CA ARG A 71 11.54 2.36 -6.54
C ARG A 71 10.52 3.13 -5.70
N LYS A 72 10.77 3.18 -4.40
CA LYS A 72 9.92 3.88 -3.44
C LYS A 72 10.74 4.60 -2.38
N ARG A 73 10.16 5.64 -1.81
CA ARG A 73 10.61 6.24 -0.55
C ARG A 73 9.55 6.01 0.50
N VAL A 74 9.98 5.67 1.71
CA VAL A 74 9.08 5.31 2.80
C VAL A 74 9.32 6.24 3.97
N TRP A 75 8.24 6.69 4.59
CA TRP A 75 8.26 7.38 5.87
C TRP A 75 7.42 6.58 6.86
N GLN A 76 7.94 6.44 8.06
CA GLN A 76 7.23 5.88 9.21
C GLN A 76 7.20 6.93 10.32
N ALA A 77 6.00 7.29 10.78
CA ALA A 77 5.77 8.34 11.75
C ALA A 77 6.53 9.65 11.43
N GLY A 78 6.58 10.02 10.15
CA GLY A 78 7.25 11.22 9.66
C GLY A 78 8.76 11.12 9.50
N ARG A 79 9.37 9.96 9.77
CA ARG A 79 10.82 9.73 9.59
C ARG A 79 11.09 8.89 8.34
N PRO A 80 12.04 9.29 7.48
CA PRO A 80 12.42 8.46 6.34
C PRO A 80 13.09 7.16 6.81
N VAL A 81 12.80 6.05 6.13
CA VAL A 81 13.38 4.71 6.37
C VAL A 81 13.90 4.06 5.10
#